data_AF-A0A816QPN8-F1
#
_entry.id   AF-A0A816QPN8-F1
#
_cell.length_a   1.000
_cell.length_b   1.000
_cell.length_c   1.000
_cell.angle_alpha   90.00
_cell.angle_beta   90.00
_cell.angle_gamma   90.00
#
_symmetry.space_group_name_H-M   'P 1'
#
loop_
_entity.id
_entity.type
_entity.pdbx_description
1 polymer ?
#
loop_
_entity_poly.entity_id
_entity_poly.type
_entity_poly.pdbx_seq_one_letter_code
_entity_poly.pdbx_strand_id
1 'polypeptide(L)'
;MKRILSFALTLAGEEGSFPVVLAEEATSIAIRCLSQNVYCFDHWDKLYTDNLVASVALLKKLVDDDHFFRLPSDALLTVIVNQTMESFRRKNKRAIIAEGGANCSLYKEADEYCTLISKSLSRGSGRSKLRHITAAAAALDILEKENSIYFDEAFSICI
;
A
#
# COMPACT_ATOMS: atom_id res chain seq x y z
N MET A 1 10.64 1.03 15.87
CA MET A 1 10.03 1.11 14.52
C MET A 1 10.94 0.55 13.43
N LYS A 2 12.18 1.02 13.22
CA LYS A 2 13.07 0.48 12.16
C LYS A 2 13.26 -1.05 12.16
N ARG A 3 13.55 -1.67 13.32
CA ARG A 3 13.65 -3.14 13.43
C ARG A 3 12.33 -3.87 13.13
N ILE A 4 11.20 -3.27 13.51
CA ILE A 4 9.86 -3.82 13.25
C ILE A 4 9.58 -3.75 11.75
N LEU A 5 9.90 -2.61 11.10
CA LEU A 5 9.81 -2.47 9.66
C LEU A 5 10.67 -3.51 8.92
N SER A 6 11.92 -3.73 9.34
CA SER A 6 12.78 -4.77 8.76
C SER A 6 12.11 -6.14 8.84
N PHE A 7 11.64 -6.52 10.02
CA PHE A 7 11.00 -7.82 10.23
C PHE A 7 9.71 -7.97 9.41
N ALA A 8 8.89 -6.92 9.36
CA ALA A 8 7.67 -6.88 8.57
C ALA A 8 7.97 -7.02 7.06
N LEU A 9 9.00 -6.35 6.54
CA LEU A 9 9.40 -6.49 5.14
C LEU A 9 9.90 -7.90 4.83
N THR A 10 10.69 -8.52 5.70
CA THR A 10 11.13 -9.91 5.52
C THR A 10 9.93 -10.85 5.42
N LEU A 11 8.99 -10.77 6.36
CA LEU A 11 7.79 -11.61 6.36
C LEU A 11 6.85 -11.36 5.17
N ALA A 12 6.74 -10.11 4.71
CA ALA A 12 5.90 -9.77 3.57
C ALA A 12 6.49 -10.24 2.22
N GLY A 13 7.80 -10.50 2.15
CA GLY A 13 8.50 -10.92 0.93
C GLY A 13 8.80 -12.41 0.83
N GLU A 14 8.57 -13.20 1.88
CA GLU A 14 8.81 -14.65 1.87
C GLU A 14 7.66 -15.38 1.16
N GLU A 15 7.80 -15.52 -0.16
CA GLU A 15 6.89 -16.33 -0.97
C GLU A 15 6.99 -17.82 -0.61
N GLY A 16 5.85 -18.45 -0.25
CA GLY A 16 5.75 -19.89 -0.05
C GLY A 16 6.08 -20.43 1.35
N SER A 17 6.68 -19.62 2.23
CA SER A 17 6.98 -20.04 3.62
C SER A 17 5.86 -19.70 4.62
N PHE A 18 5.03 -18.69 4.33
CA PHE A 18 4.02 -18.19 5.26
C PHE A 18 2.62 -18.14 4.64
N PRO A 19 1.55 -18.26 5.46
CA PRO A 19 0.18 -18.06 5.01
C PRO A 19 0.00 -16.65 4.43
N VAL A 20 -0.81 -16.53 3.36
CA VAL A 20 -1.12 -15.23 2.71
C VAL A 20 -1.58 -14.17 3.72
N VAL A 21 -2.42 -14.57 4.68
CA VAL A 21 -2.91 -13.70 5.77
C VAL A 21 -1.77 -13.07 6.58
N LEU A 22 -0.65 -13.78 6.76
CA LEU A 22 0.49 -13.27 7.51
C LEU A 22 1.27 -12.21 6.72
N ALA A 23 1.41 -12.38 5.41
CA ALA A 23 2.06 -11.38 4.55
C ALA A 23 1.24 -10.08 4.49
N GLU A 24 -0.09 -10.18 4.49
CA GLU A 24 -1.00 -9.04 4.57
C GLU A 24 -0.88 -8.29 5.91
N GLU A 25 -0.82 -9.03 7.01
CA GLU A 25 -0.63 -8.44 8.34
C GLU A 25 0.76 -7.79 8.46
N ALA A 26 1.81 -8.43 7.96
CA ALA A 26 3.15 -7.88 7.93
C ALA A 26 3.21 -6.57 7.12
N THR A 27 2.53 -6.53 5.97
CA THR A 27 2.40 -5.31 5.16
C THR A 27 1.68 -4.21 5.92
N SER A 28 0.60 -4.53 6.64
CA SER A 28 -0.15 -3.59 7.48
C SER A 28 0.70 -3.04 8.64
N ILE A 29 1.53 -3.88 9.26
CA ILE A 29 2.52 -3.48 10.27
C ILE A 29 3.57 -2.54 9.67
N ALA A 30 4.04 -2.81 8.45
CA ALA A 30 4.99 -1.94 7.75
C ALA A 30 4.38 -0.55 7.46
N ILE A 31 3.13 -0.48 6.99
CA ILE A 31 2.39 0.79 6.81
C ILE A 31 2.28 1.55 8.13
N ARG A 32 1.91 0.86 9.22
CA ARG A 32 1.88 1.47 10.56
C ARG A 32 3.25 2.01 10.95
N CYS A 33 4.34 1.31 10.63
CA CYS A 33 5.69 1.81 10.89
C CYS A 33 6.01 3.11 10.14
N LEU A 34 5.62 3.20 8.86
CA LEU A 34 5.81 4.38 8.03
C LEU A 34 4.98 5.57 8.51
N SER A 35 3.72 5.35 8.88
CA SER A 35 2.84 6.43 9.38
C SER A 35 3.27 7.01 10.72
N GLN A 36 3.88 6.20 11.60
CA GLN A 36 4.23 6.61 12.96
C GLN A 36 5.66 7.17 13.09
N ASN A 37 6.53 6.94 12.11
CA ASN A 37 7.93 7.36 12.22
C ASN A 37 8.56 7.63 10.85
N VAL A 38 8.82 8.91 10.57
CA VAL A 38 9.40 9.37 9.29
C VAL A 38 10.78 8.78 8.99
N TYR A 39 11.57 8.41 10.00
CA TYR A 39 12.86 7.74 9.79
C TYR A 39 12.72 6.31 9.26
N CYS A 40 11.51 5.74 9.26
CA CYS A 40 11.26 4.45 8.63
C CYS A 40 11.34 4.53 7.10
N PHE A 41 11.12 5.70 6.49
CA PHE A 41 11.32 5.88 5.05
C PHE A 41 12.79 5.79 4.64
N ASP A 42 13.69 6.45 5.37
CA ASP A 42 15.15 6.31 5.17
C ASP A 42 15.62 4.87 5.40
N HIS A 43 15.03 4.18 6.38
CA HIS A 43 15.36 2.78 6.66
C HIS A 43 14.84 1.85 5.55
N TRP A 44 13.61 2.06 5.08
CA TRP A 44 13.06 1.34 3.94
C TRP A 44 13.91 1.59 2.69
N ASP A 45 14.39 2.82 2.49
CA ASP A 45 15.26 3.15 1.36
C ASP A 45 16.50 2.26 1.29
N LYS A 46 17.11 1.98 2.44
CA LYS A 46 18.29 1.12 2.56
C LYS A 46 17.99 -0.36 2.29
N LEU A 47 16.80 -0.83 2.66
CA LEU A 47 16.41 -2.24 2.55
C LEU A 47 15.74 -2.60 1.21
N TYR A 48 15.42 -1.59 0.40
CA TYR A 48 14.54 -1.71 -0.76
C TYR A 48 14.99 -2.76 -1.78
N THR A 49 16.26 -2.74 -2.18
CA THR A 49 16.79 -3.68 -3.18
C THR A 49 16.82 -5.11 -2.65
N ASP A 50 17.11 -5.27 -1.37
CA ASP A 50 17.24 -6.59 -0.72
C ASP A 50 15.87 -7.21 -0.41
N ASN A 51 14.82 -6.39 -0.39
CA ASN A 51 13.45 -6.78 -0.07
C ASN A 51 12.49 -6.30 -1.18
N LEU A 52 12.87 -6.49 -2.45
CA LEU A 52 12.12 -5.93 -3.58
C LEU A 52 10.69 -6.47 -3.66
N VAL A 53 10.49 -7.77 -3.51
CA VAL A 53 9.15 -8.42 -3.53
C VAL A 53 8.24 -7.82 -2.45
N ALA A 54 8.72 -7.77 -1.20
CA ALA A 54 8.01 -7.15 -0.10
C ALA A 54 7.72 -5.66 -0.34
N SER A 55 8.69 -4.95 -0.92
CA SER A 55 8.55 -3.54 -1.23
C SER A 55 7.52 -3.29 -2.33
N VAL A 56 7.42 -4.16 -3.34
CA VAL A 56 6.36 -4.10 -4.37
C VAL A 56 4.99 -4.31 -3.72
N ALA A 57 4.83 -5.32 -2.87
CA ALA A 57 3.58 -5.58 -2.15
C ALA A 57 3.17 -4.39 -1.26
N LEU A 58 4.13 -3.80 -0.54
CA LEU A 58 3.91 -2.63 0.29
C LEU A 58 3.55 -1.38 -0.53
N LEU A 59 4.26 -1.12 -1.64
CA LEU A 59 3.97 -0.01 -2.54
C LEU A 59 2.58 -0.15 -3.16
N LYS A 60 2.20 -1.35 -3.60
CA LYS A 60 0.85 -1.64 -4.09
C LYS A 60 -0.20 -1.35 -3.03
N LYS A 61 0.01 -1.84 -1.80
CA LYS A 61 -0.92 -1.60 -0.69
C LYS A 61 -1.07 -0.11 -0.37
N LEU A 62 0.01 0.67 -0.45
CA LEU A 62 -0.03 2.12 -0.29
C LEU A 62 -0.81 2.82 -1.42
N VAL A 63 -0.71 2.33 -2.66
CA VAL A 63 -1.51 2.84 -3.78
C VAL A 63 -3.00 2.51 -3.59
N ASP A 64 -3.31 1.30 -3.13
CA ASP A 64 -4.68 0.85 -2.87
C ASP A 64 -5.31 1.58 -1.66
N ASP A 65 -4.51 1.88 -0.64
CA ASP A 65 -4.94 2.61 0.56
C ASP A 65 -4.76 4.13 0.43
N ASP A 66 -5.74 4.76 -0.22
CA ASP A 66 -5.82 6.22 -0.38
C ASP A 66 -5.85 6.97 0.97
N HIS A 67 -6.10 6.30 2.12
CA HIS A 67 -6.13 6.96 3.43
C HIS A 67 -4.75 7.33 3.96
N PHE A 68 -3.70 6.58 3.58
CA PHE A 68 -2.34 6.85 4.05
C PHE A 68 -1.86 8.25 3.64
N PHE A 69 -2.25 8.71 2.44
CA PHE A 69 -1.87 10.01 1.88
C PHE A 69 -2.93 11.10 2.06
N ARG A 70 -4.13 10.74 2.54
CA ARG A 70 -5.25 11.67 2.78
C ARG A 70 -5.17 12.43 4.09
N LEU A 71 -4.26 12.08 4.99
CA LEU A 71 -4.04 12.86 6.21
C LEU A 71 -3.42 14.21 5.81
N PRO A 72 -4.22 15.29 5.80
CA PRO A 72 -3.77 16.57 5.31
C PRO A 72 -3.11 17.29 6.47
N SER A 73 -1.77 17.34 6.56
CA SER A 73 -1.06 18.49 7.16
C SER A 73 0.46 18.34 7.21
N ASP A 74 1.04 17.14 7.08
CA ASP A 74 2.49 17.03 7.28
C ASP A 74 3.26 17.24 5.97
N ALA A 75 3.54 18.51 5.66
CA ALA A 75 4.38 18.90 4.54
C ALA A 75 5.75 18.18 4.56
N LEU A 76 6.26 17.85 5.76
CA LEU A 76 7.49 17.08 5.90
C LEU A 76 7.29 15.63 5.44
N LEU A 77 6.19 14.99 5.83
CA LEU A 77 5.88 13.63 5.37
C LEU A 77 5.74 13.58 3.85
N THR A 78 5.07 14.55 3.23
CA THR A 78 4.96 14.65 1.76
C THR A 78 6.33 14.77 1.09
N VAL A 79 7.23 15.61 1.63
CA VAL A 79 8.59 15.75 1.11
C VAL A 79 9.37 14.45 1.25
N ILE A 80 9.31 13.80 2.42
CA ILE A 80 10.03 12.55 2.71
C ILE A 80 9.53 11.41 1.82
N VAL A 81 8.22 11.25 1.65
CA VAL A 81 7.67 10.23 0.77
C VAL A 81 8.11 10.48 -0.67
N ASN A 82 8.00 11.72 -1.18
CA ASN A 82 8.44 12.03 -2.55
C ASN A 82 9.94 11.76 -2.76
N GLN A 83 10.79 12.16 -1.82
CA GLN A 83 12.23 11.85 -1.87
C GLN A 83 12.50 10.35 -1.90
N THR A 84 11.75 9.58 -1.11
CA THR A 84 11.87 8.11 -1.06
C THR A 84 11.41 7.47 -2.36
N MET A 85 10.27 7.90 -2.91
CA MET A 85 9.76 7.41 -4.20
C MET A 85 10.74 7.74 -5.34
N GLU A 86 11.32 8.94 -5.37
CA GLU A 86 12.36 9.28 -6.34
C GLU A 86 13.61 8.42 -6.21
N SER A 87 13.98 8.07 -4.98
CA SER A 87 15.09 7.15 -4.72
C SER A 87 14.83 5.77 -5.28
N PHE A 88 13.64 5.21 -5.03
CA PHE A 88 13.21 3.93 -5.60
C PHE A 88 13.22 3.97 -7.12
N ARG A 89 12.62 4.99 -7.73
CA ARG A 89 12.62 5.14 -9.19
C ARG A 89 14.02 5.19 -9.80
N ARG A 90 14.98 5.85 -9.13
CA ARG A 90 16.39 5.85 -9.57
C ARG A 90 17.01 4.45 -9.46
N LYS A 91 16.76 3.72 -8.37
CA LYS A 91 17.24 2.33 -8.19
C LYS A 91 16.64 1.40 -9.25
N ASN A 92 15.33 1.52 -9.52
CA ASN A 92 14.60 0.71 -10.49
C ASN A 92 15.13 0.92 -11.90
N LYS A 93 15.29 2.18 -12.33
CA LYS A 93 15.86 2.51 -13.65
C LYS A 93 17.26 1.93 -13.83
N ARG A 94 18.11 2.04 -12.80
CA ARG A 94 19.47 1.48 -12.83
C ARG A 94 19.43 -0.04 -12.98
N ALA A 95 18.60 -0.74 -12.19
CA ALA A 95 18.46 -2.19 -12.26
C ALA A 95 17.91 -2.65 -13.62
N ILE A 96 16.89 -1.96 -14.16
CA ILE A 96 16.31 -2.26 -15.48
C ILE A 96 17.35 -2.14 -16.60
N ILE A 97 18.19 -1.10 -16.57
CA ILE A 97 19.25 -0.90 -17.58
C ILE A 97 20.35 -1.96 -17.42
N ALA A 98 20.70 -2.32 -16.20
CA ALA A 98 21.80 -3.24 -15.90
C ALA A 98 21.46 -4.72 -16.14
N GLU A 99 20.24 -5.16 -15.82
CA GLU A 99 19.91 -6.60 -15.76
C GLU A 99 19.31 -7.17 -17.04
N GLY A 100 18.76 -6.36 -17.96
CA GLY A 100 18.36 -6.80 -19.31
C GLY A 100 17.40 -8.00 -19.43
N GLY A 101 16.80 -8.49 -18.33
CA GLY A 101 16.05 -9.77 -18.24
C GLY A 101 15.02 -9.83 -17.10
N ALA A 102 14.46 -11.02 -16.83
CA ALA A 102 13.21 -11.32 -16.09
C ALA A 102 12.92 -10.52 -14.79
N ASN A 103 13.92 -10.16 -13.98
CA ASN A 103 13.74 -9.33 -12.77
C ASN A 103 13.33 -7.87 -13.08
N CYS A 104 13.46 -7.45 -14.34
CA CYS A 104 12.95 -6.15 -14.81
C CYS A 104 11.45 -5.99 -14.58
N SER A 105 10.66 -7.07 -14.48
CA SER A 105 9.21 -6.98 -14.23
C SER A 105 8.91 -6.32 -12.88
N LEU A 106 9.53 -6.82 -11.80
CA LEU A 106 9.33 -6.29 -10.45
C LEU A 106 9.79 -4.83 -10.32
N TYR A 107 10.94 -4.49 -10.92
CA TYR A 107 11.42 -3.11 -10.92
C TYR A 107 10.53 -2.17 -11.74
N LYS A 108 9.94 -2.64 -12.85
CA LYS A 108 8.97 -1.86 -13.63
C LYS A 108 7.68 -1.64 -12.86
N GLU A 109 7.14 -2.70 -12.26
CA GLU A 109 5.95 -2.63 -11.42
C GLU A 109 6.16 -1.68 -10.22
N ALA A 110 7.31 -1.78 -9.54
CA ALA A 110 7.63 -0.87 -8.46
C ALA A 110 7.77 0.60 -8.91
N ASP A 111 8.37 0.86 -10.09
CA ASP A 111 8.48 2.23 -10.64
C ASP A 111 7.09 2.82 -10.95
N GLU A 112 6.15 1.98 -11.41
CA GLU A 112 4.76 2.35 -11.62
C GLU A 112 4.09 2.77 -10.31
N TYR A 113 4.15 1.95 -9.26
CA TYR A 113 3.55 2.32 -7.96
C TYR A 113 4.20 3.57 -7.36
N CYS A 114 5.53 3.72 -7.45
CA CYS A 114 6.20 4.95 -7.01
C CYS A 114 5.67 6.18 -7.75
N THR A 115 5.42 6.04 -9.05
CA THR A 115 4.86 7.12 -9.88
C THR A 115 3.42 7.45 -9.46
N LEU A 116 2.60 6.44 -9.15
CA LEU A 116 1.22 6.64 -8.67
C LEU A 116 1.20 7.35 -7.31
N ILE A 117 2.07 6.97 -6.38
CA ILE A 117 2.20 7.61 -5.06
C ILE A 117 2.65 9.08 -5.18
N SER A 118 3.69 9.38 -5.98
CA SER A 118 4.10 10.77 -6.18
C SER A 118 2.99 11.61 -6.84
N LYS A 119 2.23 11.02 -7.77
CA LYS A 119 1.08 11.69 -8.39
C LYS A 119 -0.04 11.96 -7.37
N SER A 120 -0.37 11.01 -6.49
CA SER A 120 -1.41 11.22 -5.48
C SER A 120 -1.03 12.35 -4.50
N LEU A 121 0.23 12.46 -4.13
CA LEU A 121 0.75 13.54 -3.28
C LEU A 121 0.76 14.92 -3.95
N SER A 122 1.02 14.98 -5.27
CA SER A 122 1.03 16.25 -6.02
C SER A 122 -0.36 16.84 -6.26
N ARG A 123 -1.40 16.00 -6.25
CA ARG A 123 -2.77 16.39 -6.52
C ARG A 123 -3.41 16.86 -5.23
N GLY A 124 -3.07 18.09 -4.80
CA GLY A 124 -3.68 18.73 -3.64
C GLY A 124 -5.20 18.56 -3.64
N SER A 125 -5.71 17.75 -2.70
CA SER A 125 -7.14 17.50 -2.43
C SER A 125 -8.08 17.48 -3.65
N GLY A 126 -7.64 16.91 -4.78
CA GLY A 126 -8.32 17.00 -6.08
C GLY A 126 -8.56 15.61 -6.68
N ARG A 127 -9.54 14.91 -6.09
CA ARG A 127 -10.09 13.58 -6.44
C ARG A 127 -9.89 13.12 -7.90
N SER A 128 -9.40 11.90 -8.08
CA SER A 128 -9.97 10.97 -9.06
C SER A 128 -9.90 9.54 -8.50
N LYS A 129 -11.01 9.07 -7.93
CA LYS A 129 -11.24 7.66 -7.60
C LYS A 129 -11.04 6.85 -8.88
N LEU A 130 -9.97 6.06 -8.98
CA LEU A 130 -9.92 4.98 -9.96
C LEU A 130 -10.81 3.87 -9.41
N ARG A 131 -12.11 3.91 -9.76
CA ARG A 131 -13.02 2.83 -9.43
C ARG A 131 -12.67 1.66 -10.35
N HIS A 132 -11.95 0.66 -9.83
CA HIS A 132 -12.11 -0.69 -10.35
C HIS A 132 -13.53 -1.14 -9.97
N ILE A 133 -14.47 -1.01 -10.91
CA ILE A 133 -15.80 -1.59 -10.75
C ILE A 133 -15.63 -3.08 -11.01
N THR A 134 -15.33 -3.85 -9.97
CA THR A 134 -15.53 -5.30 -9.99
C THR A 134 -16.98 -5.56 -9.60
N ALA A 135 -17.76 -6.12 -10.52
CA ALA A 135 -19.21 -6.31 -10.41
C ALA A 135 -19.70 -7.12 -9.19
N ALA A 136 -18.80 -7.69 -8.38
CA ALA A 136 -19.14 -8.46 -7.18
C ALA A 136 -19.56 -7.60 -5.97
N ALA A 137 -19.16 -6.32 -5.91
CA ALA A 137 -19.45 -5.47 -4.73
C ALA A 137 -20.92 -5.04 -4.62
N ALA A 138 -21.69 -5.06 -5.72
CA ALA A 138 -23.11 -4.72 -5.68
C ALA A 138 -23.97 -5.81 -5.02
N ALA A 139 -23.50 -7.06 -4.98
CA ALA A 139 -24.25 -8.16 -4.36
C ALA A 139 -24.12 -8.15 -2.83
N LEU A 140 -22.97 -7.75 -2.27
CA LEU A 140 -22.78 -7.67 -0.82
C LEU A 140 -23.60 -6.52 -0.20
N ASP A 141 -23.69 -5.38 -0.88
CA ASP A 141 -24.45 -4.20 -0.41
C ASP A 141 -25.97 -4.46 -0.38
N ILE A 142 -26.47 -5.36 -1.24
CA ILE A 142 -27.88 -5.77 -1.26
C ILE A 142 -28.19 -6.74 -0.10
N LEU A 143 -27.30 -7.71 0.15
CA LEU A 143 -27.48 -8.70 1.22
C LEU A 143 -27.37 -8.07 2.62
N GLU A 144 -26.52 -7.06 2.80
CA GLU A 144 -26.39 -6.37 4.09
C GLU A 144 -27.58 -5.44 4.36
N LYS A 145 -28.19 -4.86 3.30
CA LYS A 145 -29.42 -4.06 3.43
C LYS A 145 -30.67 -4.88 3.68
N GLU A 146 -30.82 -6.06 3.08
CA GLU A 146 -31.95 -6.96 3.42
C GLU A 146 -31.90 -7.40 4.88
N ASN A 147 -30.71 -7.69 5.41
CA ASN A 147 -30.55 -8.17 6.79
C ASN A 147 -30.80 -7.06 7.85
N SER A 148 -30.61 -5.79 7.48
CA SER A 148 -30.90 -4.63 8.33
C SER A 148 -32.40 -4.31 8.38
N ILE A 149 -33.12 -4.46 7.26
CA ILE A 149 -34.58 -4.22 7.19
C ILE A 149 -35.36 -5.27 7.99
N TYR A 150 -34.96 -6.55 7.93
CA TYR A 150 -35.58 -7.61 8.73
C TYR A 150 -35.39 -7.44 10.25
N PHE A 151 -34.31 -6.78 10.68
CA PHE A 151 -34.05 -6.56 12.10
C PHE A 151 -34.91 -5.44 12.69
N ASP A 152 -35.26 -4.42 11.89
CA ASP A 152 -36.07 -3.27 12.31
C ASP A 152 -37.58 -3.62 12.36
N GLU A 153 -38.09 -4.37 11.36
CA GLU A 153 -39.50 -4.82 11.37
C GLU A 153 -39.82 -5.80 12.51
N ALA A 154 -38.86 -6.63 12.94
CA ALA A 154 -39.05 -7.56 14.04
C ALA A 154 -39.18 -6.88 15.42
N PHE A 155 -38.67 -5.65 15.58
CA PHE A 155 -38.75 -4.89 16.84
C PHE A 155 -40.04 -4.06 16.97
N SER A 156 -40.67 -3.71 15.85
CA SER A 156 -41.91 -2.91 15.82
C SER A 156 -43.18 -3.74 16.12
N ILE A 157 -43.13 -5.07 15.97
CA ILE A 157 -44.27 -5.97 16.22
C ILE A 157 -44.41 -6.37 17.71
N CYS A 158 -43.42 -6.04 18.55
CA CYS A 158 -43.38 -6.45 19.97
C CYS A 158 -43.62 -5.32 21.00
N ILE A 159 -44.20 -4.17 20.61
CA ILE A 159 -44.67 -3.13 21.54
C ILE A 159 -46.18 -2.96 21.44
#